data_AF-A0A8B8ZMT4-F1
#
_entry.id   AF-A0A8B8ZMT4-F1
#
_cell.length_a   1.000
_cell.length_b   1.000
_cell.length_c   1.000
_cell.angle_alpha   90.00
_cell.angle_beta   90.00
_cell.angle_gamma   90.00
#
_symmetry.space_group_name_H-M   'P 1'
#
loop_
_entity.id
_entity.type
_entity.pdbx_description
1 polymer ?
#
loop_
_entity_poly.entity_id
_entity_poly.type
_entity_poly.pdbx_seq_one_letter_code
_entity_poly.pdbx_strand_id
1 'polypeptide(L)'
;MATGLPQPAVAPVWCREAIPDPPKRPQGEPPSFNAFLFENSIIDLSLDSINHVRDEFIKETGHKCSIFDVVTAMIWRGRTRAVGLESQDEVRLDFVANVRHLLHEVLPQGGGFYGNCVFFVGITSTSGKIKHASLVEVVSLIREAKESLPTKFSEWLVGDPKGRDAYRVPPGYATLVVSDWSRVGFSEVDFGWGEPIHVSPFNDDWNMVASCIYLKPPKPKQGVRLMARCVVREHLAAFDDLMMMLA
;
A
#
# COMPACT_ATOMS: atom_id res chain seq x y z
N MET A 1 9.54 -6.24 -26.88
CA MET A 1 9.42 -5.98 -25.42
C MET A 1 9.54 -4.48 -25.14
N ALA A 2 9.14 -4.03 -23.96
CA ALA A 2 9.24 -2.64 -23.48
C ALA A 2 10.67 -2.10 -23.31
N THR A 3 11.68 -2.75 -23.90
CA THR A 3 13.09 -2.33 -23.91
C THR A 3 13.74 -2.64 -25.27
N GLY A 4 12.93 -2.86 -26.31
CA GLY A 4 13.39 -3.29 -27.63
C GLY A 4 13.83 -4.76 -27.75
N LEU A 5 13.87 -5.52 -26.65
CA LEU A 5 14.25 -6.94 -26.68
C LEU A 5 13.21 -7.80 -27.43
N PRO A 6 13.65 -8.89 -28.12
CA PRO A 6 12.75 -9.76 -28.88
C PRO A 6 11.87 -10.64 -27.98
N GLN A 7 12.29 -10.90 -26.74
CA GLN A 7 11.56 -11.74 -25.78
C GLN A 7 11.80 -11.27 -24.34
N PRO A 8 10.92 -11.62 -23.38
CA PRO A 8 11.12 -11.33 -21.96
C PRO A 8 12.39 -11.99 -21.40
N ALA A 9 13.01 -11.35 -20.40
CA ALA A 9 14.17 -11.93 -19.69
C ALA A 9 13.81 -13.20 -18.90
N VAL A 10 12.56 -13.30 -18.44
CA VAL A 10 12.00 -14.50 -17.79
C VAL A 10 10.75 -14.88 -18.56
N ALA A 11 10.68 -16.12 -19.05
CA ALA A 11 9.52 -16.61 -19.80
C ALA A 11 8.24 -16.55 -18.92
N PRO A 12 7.14 -15.97 -19.43
CA PRO A 12 5.89 -15.96 -18.68
C PRO A 12 5.34 -17.39 -18.58
N VAL A 13 4.93 -17.76 -17.37
CA VAL A 13 4.35 -19.07 -17.07
C VAL A 13 2.91 -18.85 -16.59
N TRP A 14 1.98 -19.48 -17.31
CA TRP A 14 0.57 -19.53 -16.91
C TRP A 14 0.30 -20.84 -16.16
N CYS A 15 0.11 -20.77 -14.85
CA CYS A 15 -0.17 -21.94 -14.01
C CYS A 15 -1.03 -21.58 -12.79
N ARG A 16 -2.08 -20.77 -13.00
CA ARG A 16 -2.96 -20.30 -11.92
C ARG A 16 -3.66 -21.46 -11.20
N GLU A 17 -3.85 -22.57 -11.89
CA GLU A 17 -4.45 -23.80 -11.39
C GLU A 17 -3.59 -24.48 -10.31
N ALA A 18 -2.30 -24.12 -10.20
CA ALA A 18 -1.42 -24.59 -9.13
C ALA A 18 -1.62 -23.82 -7.81
N ILE A 19 -2.26 -22.65 -7.84
CA ILE A 19 -2.56 -21.88 -6.64
C ILE A 19 -3.78 -22.52 -5.96
N PRO A 20 -3.71 -22.84 -4.66
CA PRO A 20 -4.86 -23.39 -3.94
C PRO A 20 -6.06 -22.46 -4.00
N ASP A 21 -7.25 -23.04 -4.20
CA ASP A 21 -8.53 -22.32 -4.16
C ASP A 21 -9.19 -22.57 -2.79
N PRO A 22 -8.95 -21.70 -1.78
CA PRO A 22 -9.52 -21.90 -0.46
C PRO A 22 -11.05 -21.79 -0.50
N PRO A 23 -11.77 -22.45 0.42
CA PRO A 23 -13.21 -22.35 0.53
C PRO A 23 -13.68 -20.89 0.50
N LYS A 24 -14.61 -20.59 -0.42
CA LYS A 24 -15.21 -19.26 -0.49
C LYS A 24 -15.91 -18.96 0.82
N ARG A 25 -15.55 -17.83 1.42
CA ARG A 25 -16.24 -17.32 2.61
C ARG A 25 -17.66 -16.89 2.21
N PRO A 26 -18.66 -17.07 3.09
CA PRO A 26 -20.02 -16.59 2.82
C PRO A 26 -19.98 -15.12 2.45
N GLN A 27 -20.46 -14.79 1.25
CA GLN A 27 -20.63 -13.40 0.85
C GLN A 27 -21.80 -12.84 1.66
N GLY A 28 -21.51 -11.91 2.57
CA GLY A 28 -22.55 -11.14 3.24
C GLY A 28 -23.21 -10.18 2.26
N GLU A 29 -24.22 -9.44 2.74
CA GLU A 29 -24.80 -8.35 1.95
C GLU A 29 -23.72 -7.36 1.53
N PRO A 30 -23.78 -6.84 0.28
CA PRO A 30 -22.90 -5.75 -0.14
C PRO A 30 -22.98 -4.60 0.85
N PRO A 31 -21.85 -4.04 1.30
CA PRO A 31 -21.89 -2.93 2.24
C PRO A 31 -22.54 -1.72 1.57
N SER A 32 -23.38 -1.00 2.30
CA SER A 32 -23.78 0.35 1.90
C SER A 32 -22.60 1.31 2.08
N PHE A 33 -22.47 2.27 1.18
CA PHE A 33 -21.41 3.27 1.25
C PHE A 33 -21.87 4.59 0.65
N ASN A 34 -21.25 5.67 1.11
CA ASN A 34 -21.33 6.96 0.45
C ASN A 34 -20.16 7.09 -0.52
N ALA A 35 -20.43 7.66 -1.70
CA ALA A 35 -19.37 8.06 -2.61
C ALA A 35 -18.67 9.30 -2.05
N PHE A 36 -17.34 9.31 -2.09
CA PHE A 36 -16.51 10.44 -1.67
C PHE A 36 -15.85 11.08 -2.90
N LEU A 37 -15.93 12.41 -2.98
CA LEU A 37 -15.22 13.18 -3.99
C LEU A 37 -13.78 13.42 -3.52
N PHE A 38 -12.94 12.39 -3.65
CA PHE A 38 -11.53 12.49 -3.28
C PHE A 38 -10.77 13.39 -4.26
N GLU A 39 -10.03 14.34 -3.71
CA GLU A 39 -9.13 15.19 -4.45
C GLU A 39 -7.80 14.47 -4.74
N ASN A 40 -7.18 14.81 -5.87
CA ASN A 40 -5.85 14.31 -6.22
C ASN A 40 -4.77 15.18 -5.57
N SER A 41 -3.80 14.56 -4.92
CA SER A 41 -2.57 15.20 -4.45
C SER A 41 -1.36 14.38 -4.87
N ILE A 42 -0.30 15.07 -5.31
CA ILE A 42 0.97 14.46 -5.72
C ILE A 42 2.04 14.93 -4.75
N ILE A 43 2.61 14.01 -4.00
CA ILE A 43 3.58 14.31 -2.95
C ILE A 43 4.87 13.56 -3.26
N ASP A 44 5.99 14.26 -3.32
CA ASP A 44 7.32 13.65 -3.39
C ASP A 44 7.92 13.65 -1.99
N LEU A 45 8.05 12.47 -1.36
CA LEU A 45 8.80 12.32 -0.12
C LEU A 45 10.26 12.07 -0.46
N SER A 46 11.15 12.95 0.01
CA SER A 46 12.58 12.82 -0.25
C SER A 46 13.19 11.60 0.44
N LEU A 47 14.27 11.08 -0.12
CA LEU A 47 15.02 9.99 0.49
C LEU A 47 15.60 10.39 1.86
N ASP A 48 15.97 11.66 2.04
CA ASP A 48 16.51 12.17 3.30
C ASP A 48 15.46 12.16 4.41
N SER A 49 14.25 12.67 4.14
CA SER A 49 13.13 12.62 5.11
C SER A 49 12.76 11.19 5.48
N ILE A 50 12.78 10.26 4.51
CA ILE A 50 12.55 8.84 4.76
C ILE A 50 13.67 8.24 5.63
N ASN A 51 14.93 8.54 5.32
CA ASN A 51 16.08 8.01 6.07
C ASN A 51 16.13 8.55 7.49
N HIS A 52 15.77 9.82 7.70
CA HIS A 52 15.70 10.41 9.03
C HIS A 52 14.80 9.59 9.97
N VAL A 53 13.60 9.24 9.52
CA VAL A 53 12.67 8.41 10.32
C VAL A 53 13.15 6.97 10.45
N ARG A 54 13.84 6.42 9.43
CA ARG A 54 14.48 5.09 9.56
C ARG A 54 15.55 5.08 10.64
N ASP A 55 16.37 6.12 10.71
CA ASP A 55 17.46 6.23 11.67
C ASP A 55 16.93 6.42 13.09
N GLU A 56 15.89 7.24 13.26
CA GLU A 56 15.15 7.34 14.54
C GLU A 56 14.57 6.00 14.96
N PHE A 57 13.92 5.29 14.04
CA PHE A 57 13.35 3.96 14.29
C PHE A 57 14.43 2.96 14.73
N ILE A 58 15.57 2.93 14.05
CA ILE A 58 16.70 2.05 14.41
C ILE A 58 17.25 2.42 15.79
N LYS A 59 17.39 3.72 16.07
CA LYS A 59 17.91 4.22 17.35
C LYS A 59 17.00 3.86 18.53
N GLU A 60 15.69 3.97 18.37
CA GLU A 60 14.73 3.73 19.46
C GLU A 60 14.42 2.25 19.66
N THR A 61 14.37 1.46 18.59
CA THR A 61 13.91 0.06 18.66
C THR A 61 15.01 -0.96 18.51
N GLY A 62 16.18 -0.59 17.98
CA GLY A 62 17.25 -1.52 17.59
C GLY A 62 16.92 -2.35 16.33
N HIS A 63 15.75 -2.16 15.72
CA HIS A 63 15.30 -2.91 14.54
C HIS A 63 15.39 -2.06 13.27
N LYS A 64 15.54 -2.72 12.11
CA LYS A 64 15.50 -2.05 10.81
C LYS A 64 14.06 -1.94 10.33
N CYS A 65 13.70 -0.86 9.65
CA CYS A 65 12.45 -0.72 8.91
C CYS A 65 12.69 -0.52 7.40
N SER A 66 11.66 -0.78 6.59
CA SER A 66 11.67 -0.57 5.14
C SER A 66 11.13 0.81 4.77
N ILE A 67 11.46 1.29 3.57
CA ILE A 67 10.89 2.54 3.01
C ILE A 67 9.37 2.49 3.02
N PHE A 68 8.79 1.35 2.67
CA PHE A 68 7.34 1.14 2.72
C PHE A 68 6.77 1.41 4.12
N ASP A 69 7.42 0.93 5.18
CA ASP A 69 6.90 1.11 6.56
C ASP A 69 6.88 2.60 6.93
N VAL A 70 7.95 3.32 6.62
CA VAL A 70 8.10 4.74 6.91
C VAL A 70 7.13 5.60 6.11
N VAL A 71 7.10 5.43 4.79
CA VAL A 71 6.22 6.19 3.91
C VAL A 71 4.75 5.95 4.26
N THR A 72 4.40 4.69 4.55
CA THR A 72 3.03 4.33 4.97
C THR A 72 2.67 4.94 6.32
N ALA A 73 3.62 5.00 7.27
CA ALA A 73 3.42 5.68 8.54
C ALA A 73 3.18 7.19 8.36
N MET A 74 4.00 7.84 7.53
CA MET A 74 3.89 9.26 7.21
C MET A 74 2.52 9.60 6.63
N ILE A 75 2.08 8.90 5.58
CA ILE A 75 0.79 9.16 4.92
C ILE A 75 -0.40 8.83 5.83
N TRP A 76 -0.38 7.69 6.54
CA TRP A 76 -1.50 7.29 7.38
C TRP A 76 -1.69 8.26 8.55
N ARG A 77 -0.59 8.66 9.20
CA ARG A 77 -0.62 9.66 10.28
C ARG A 77 -0.99 11.05 9.78
N GLY A 78 -0.38 11.50 8.69
CA GLY A 78 -0.67 12.81 8.08
C GLY A 78 -2.13 12.94 7.68
N ARG A 79 -2.67 11.93 6.99
CA ARG A 79 -4.09 11.85 6.65
C ARG A 79 -5.00 11.84 7.89
N THR A 80 -4.69 11.02 8.89
CA THR A 80 -5.51 10.94 10.11
C THR A 80 -5.58 12.30 10.82
N ARG A 81 -4.46 13.03 10.88
CA ARG A 81 -4.40 14.39 11.43
C ARG A 81 -5.21 15.38 10.62
N ALA A 82 -5.11 15.34 9.29
CA ALA A 82 -5.83 16.24 8.40
C ALA A 82 -7.36 16.03 8.43
N VAL A 83 -7.79 14.76 8.46
CA VAL A 83 -9.23 14.42 8.49
C VAL A 83 -9.85 14.75 9.85
N GLY A 84 -9.08 14.64 10.94
CA GLY A 84 -9.50 15.17 12.23
C GLY A 84 -10.69 14.47 12.90
N LEU A 85 -10.94 13.18 12.61
CA LEU A 85 -12.01 12.39 13.27
C LEU A 85 -11.88 12.40 14.80
N GLU A 86 -12.98 12.12 15.51
CA GLU A 86 -13.00 12.08 16.97
C GLU A 86 -12.00 11.06 17.52
N SER A 87 -11.43 11.33 18.69
CA SER A 87 -10.30 10.54 19.20
C SER A 87 -10.62 9.04 19.39
N GLN A 88 -11.89 8.69 19.59
CA GLN A 88 -12.37 7.32 19.74
C GLN A 88 -12.79 6.66 18.42
N ASP A 89 -12.94 7.44 17.34
CA ASP A 89 -13.30 6.89 16.03
C ASP A 89 -12.21 5.95 15.54
N GLU A 90 -12.61 4.82 14.97
CA GLU A 90 -11.68 3.88 14.35
C GLU A 90 -11.16 4.43 13.02
N VAL A 91 -9.85 4.29 12.80
CA VAL A 91 -9.20 4.51 11.51
C VAL A 91 -8.51 3.24 11.06
N ARG A 92 -8.58 2.97 9.77
CA ARG A 92 -8.08 1.74 9.18
C ARG A 92 -7.07 2.02 8.07
N LEU A 93 -6.01 1.23 8.07
CA LEU A 93 -5.02 1.17 7.02
C LEU A 93 -5.03 -0.25 6.44
N ASP A 94 -5.24 -0.37 5.13
CA ASP A 94 -5.01 -1.60 4.39
C ASP A 94 -3.88 -1.41 3.40
N PHE A 95 -3.09 -2.45 3.19
CA PHE A 95 -2.12 -2.48 2.10
C PHE A 95 -2.11 -3.80 1.35
N VAL A 96 -1.74 -3.69 0.07
CA VAL A 96 -1.68 -4.82 -0.85
C VAL A 96 -0.29 -5.44 -0.80
N ALA A 97 -0.18 -6.66 -0.27
CA ALA A 97 1.08 -7.39 -0.15
C ALA A 97 1.27 -8.40 -1.29
N ASN A 98 2.46 -8.46 -1.88
CA ASN A 98 2.85 -9.49 -2.84
C ASN A 98 3.19 -10.81 -2.10
N VAL A 99 2.39 -11.85 -2.31
CA VAL A 99 2.54 -13.16 -1.63
C VAL A 99 3.21 -14.25 -2.48
N ARG A 100 3.79 -13.91 -3.64
CA ARG A 100 4.50 -14.91 -4.48
C ARG A 100 5.59 -15.66 -3.71
N HIS A 101 6.28 -14.97 -2.80
CA HIS A 101 7.32 -15.55 -1.96
C HIS A 101 6.78 -16.60 -0.97
N LEU A 102 5.50 -16.53 -0.60
CA LEU A 102 4.82 -17.53 0.25
C LEU A 102 4.28 -18.72 -0.55
N LEU A 103 4.28 -18.61 -1.88
CA LEU A 103 3.80 -19.63 -2.81
C LEU A 103 4.96 -20.31 -3.56
N HIS A 104 6.18 -20.26 -3.04
CA HIS A 104 7.38 -20.78 -3.72
C HIS A 104 7.35 -22.29 -4.00
N GLU A 105 6.57 -23.06 -3.22
CA GLU A 105 6.36 -24.49 -3.44
C GLU A 105 5.44 -24.81 -4.63
N VAL A 106 4.58 -23.86 -5.03
CA VAL A 106 3.59 -24.07 -6.11
C VAL A 106 3.83 -23.20 -7.34
N LEU A 107 4.55 -22.09 -7.19
CA LEU A 107 4.94 -21.21 -8.28
C LEU A 107 6.27 -21.65 -8.90
N PRO A 108 6.53 -21.32 -10.18
CA PRO A 108 7.78 -21.66 -10.83
C PRO A 108 8.98 -21.02 -10.12
N GLN A 109 9.98 -21.83 -9.75
CA GLN A 109 11.16 -21.39 -8.98
C GLN A 109 11.98 -20.31 -9.71
N GLY A 110 11.98 -20.33 -11.04
CA GLY A 110 12.65 -19.31 -11.88
C GLY A 110 11.86 -18.01 -12.05
N GLY A 111 10.72 -17.85 -11.36
CA GLY A 111 9.81 -16.73 -11.55
C GLY A 111 8.93 -16.88 -12.79
N GLY A 112 8.48 -15.76 -13.35
CA GLY A 112 7.69 -15.76 -14.58
C GLY A 112 6.20 -16.05 -14.41
N PHE A 113 5.73 -16.40 -13.20
CA PHE A 113 4.30 -16.57 -12.95
C PHE A 113 3.49 -15.33 -13.40
N TYR A 114 2.60 -15.54 -14.36
CA TYR A 114 1.81 -14.50 -14.99
C TYR A 114 0.38 -14.52 -14.43
N GLY A 115 0.20 -13.86 -13.29
CA GLY A 115 -1.09 -13.76 -12.59
C GLY A 115 -0.99 -12.94 -11.31
N ASN A 116 -2.13 -12.70 -10.65
CA ASN A 116 -2.20 -11.97 -9.38
C ASN A 116 -1.87 -12.88 -8.20
N CYS A 117 -0.97 -12.44 -7.33
CA CYS A 117 -0.66 -13.07 -6.05
C CYS A 117 -0.57 -11.95 -5.00
N VAL A 118 -1.71 -11.35 -4.71
CA VAL A 118 -1.83 -10.24 -3.77
C VAL A 118 -2.69 -10.64 -2.59
N PHE A 119 -2.35 -10.16 -1.40
CA PHE A 119 -3.11 -10.37 -0.18
C PHE A 119 -3.21 -9.05 0.58
N PHE A 120 -4.41 -8.74 1.09
CA PHE A 120 -4.64 -7.51 1.84
C PHE A 120 -4.28 -7.71 3.31
N VAL A 121 -3.55 -6.74 3.87
CA VAL A 121 -3.23 -6.70 5.29
C VAL A 121 -3.83 -5.43 5.88
N GLY A 122 -4.73 -5.60 6.83
CA GLY A 122 -5.43 -4.51 7.50
C GLY A 122 -4.95 -4.27 8.92
N ILE A 123 -4.87 -3.00 9.30
CA ILE A 123 -4.55 -2.48 10.63
C ILE A 123 -5.68 -1.54 11.04
N THR A 124 -6.20 -1.69 12.25
CA THR A 124 -7.20 -0.78 12.81
C THR A 124 -6.68 -0.21 14.12
N SER A 125 -6.89 1.09 14.32
CA SER A 125 -6.54 1.80 15.54
C SER A 125 -7.51 2.96 15.77
N THR A 126 -7.42 3.64 16.91
CA THR A 126 -8.21 4.85 17.13
C THR A 126 -7.55 6.05 16.47
N SER A 127 -8.36 6.99 15.96
CA SER A 127 -7.91 8.26 15.40
C SER A 127 -7.00 8.99 16.38
N GLY A 128 -7.37 9.06 17.67
CA GLY A 128 -6.55 9.67 18.71
C GLY A 128 -5.15 9.05 18.82
N LYS A 129 -5.06 7.71 18.84
CA LYS A 129 -3.77 7.02 18.93
C LYS A 129 -2.88 7.36 17.73
N ILE A 130 -3.40 7.29 16.51
CA ILE A 130 -2.60 7.56 15.30
C ILE A 130 -2.22 9.04 15.18
N LYS A 131 -3.12 9.98 15.53
CA LYS A 131 -2.82 11.43 15.52
C LYS A 131 -1.67 11.79 16.46
N HIS A 132 -1.64 11.19 17.64
CA HIS A 132 -0.68 11.57 18.68
C HIS A 132 0.58 10.70 18.72
N ALA A 133 0.58 9.53 18.08
CA ALA A 133 1.74 8.67 17.99
C ALA A 133 2.95 9.36 17.33
N SER A 134 4.16 8.93 17.69
CA SER A 134 5.38 9.21 16.93
C SER A 134 5.37 8.47 15.60
N LEU A 135 6.21 8.88 14.64
CA LEU A 135 6.35 8.09 13.41
C LEU A 135 6.95 6.71 13.69
N VAL A 136 7.86 6.59 14.66
CA VAL A 136 8.44 5.31 15.10
C VAL A 136 7.34 4.35 15.57
N GLU A 137 6.39 4.81 16.39
CA GLU A 137 5.28 3.98 16.87
C GLU A 137 4.38 3.51 15.71
N VAL A 138 4.05 4.39 14.77
CA VAL A 138 3.22 4.02 13.60
C VAL A 138 3.98 3.06 12.68
N VAL A 139 5.29 3.23 12.50
CA VAL A 139 6.15 2.28 11.77
C VAL A 139 6.13 0.91 12.43
N SER A 140 6.22 0.83 13.76
CA SER A 140 6.12 -0.44 14.50
C SER A 140 4.80 -1.16 14.22
N LEU A 141 3.66 -0.45 14.27
CA LEU A 141 2.35 -1.05 13.97
C LEU A 141 2.28 -1.64 12.55
N ILE A 142 2.84 -0.93 11.57
CA ILE A 142 2.85 -1.39 10.17
C ILE A 142 3.76 -2.61 10.00
N ARG A 143 4.91 -2.61 10.66
CA ARG A 143 5.84 -3.74 10.65
C ARG A 143 5.23 -4.99 11.27
N GLU A 144 4.64 -4.88 12.46
CA GLU A 144 3.94 -5.99 13.12
C GLU A 144 2.87 -6.58 12.21
N ALA A 145 2.09 -5.72 11.53
CA ALA A 145 1.10 -6.17 10.57
C ALA A 145 1.73 -6.92 9.38
N LYS A 146 2.84 -6.44 8.83
CA LYS A 146 3.59 -7.13 7.76
C LYS A 146 4.19 -8.46 8.23
N GLU A 147 4.73 -8.51 9.43
CA GLU A 147 5.31 -9.72 10.03
C GLU A 147 4.24 -10.79 10.27
N SER A 148 2.98 -10.39 10.47
CA SER A 148 1.83 -11.31 10.56
C SER A 148 1.38 -11.90 9.21
N LEU A 149 1.87 -11.40 8.07
CA LEU A 149 1.42 -11.80 6.74
C LEU A 149 1.54 -13.31 6.48
N PRO A 150 2.67 -14.00 6.76
CA PRO A 150 2.80 -15.43 6.47
C PRO A 150 1.75 -16.26 7.22
N THR A 151 1.53 -15.95 8.50
CA THR A 151 0.54 -16.63 9.34
C THR A 151 -0.88 -16.40 8.79
N LYS A 152 -1.27 -15.13 8.56
CA LYS A 152 -2.61 -14.79 8.04
C LYS A 152 -2.86 -15.39 6.66
N PHE A 153 -1.84 -15.41 5.80
CA PHE A 153 -1.94 -16.01 4.48
C PHE A 153 -2.13 -17.52 4.57
N SER A 154 -1.39 -18.20 5.45
CA SER A 154 -1.54 -19.64 5.70
C SER A 154 -2.94 -20.00 6.23
N GLU A 155 -3.44 -19.25 7.22
CA GLU A 155 -4.79 -19.40 7.75
C GLU A 155 -5.87 -19.23 6.67
N TRP A 156 -5.69 -18.22 5.80
CA TRP A 156 -6.57 -18.02 4.66
C TRP A 156 -6.51 -19.18 3.66
N LEU A 157 -5.30 -19.70 3.37
CA LEU A 157 -5.08 -20.77 2.41
C LEU A 157 -5.76 -22.08 2.80
N VAL A 158 -5.84 -22.37 4.10
CA VAL A 158 -6.54 -23.55 4.63
C VAL A 158 -8.04 -23.32 4.87
N GLY A 159 -8.54 -22.12 4.59
CA GLY A 159 -9.95 -21.77 4.77
C GLY A 159 -10.38 -21.62 6.23
N ASP A 160 -9.51 -21.11 7.11
CA ASP A 160 -9.86 -20.96 8.53
C ASP A 160 -11.14 -20.10 8.71
N PRO A 161 -12.22 -20.68 9.27
CA PRO A 161 -13.48 -19.98 9.48
C PRO A 161 -13.38 -18.83 10.48
N LYS A 162 -12.35 -18.81 11.34
CA LYS A 162 -12.11 -17.74 12.32
C LYS A 162 -11.31 -16.57 11.76
N GLY A 163 -10.57 -16.78 10.66
CA GLY A 163 -9.84 -15.70 10.00
C GLY A 163 -10.79 -14.59 9.55
N ARG A 164 -10.31 -13.36 9.36
CA ARG A 164 -11.09 -12.33 8.65
C ARG A 164 -10.97 -12.54 7.15
N ASP A 165 -11.98 -12.12 6.39
CA ASP A 165 -11.84 -12.03 4.93
C ASP A 165 -10.89 -10.88 4.61
N ALA A 166 -9.66 -11.22 4.20
CA ALA A 166 -8.63 -10.24 3.86
C ALA A 166 -9.09 -9.30 2.74
N TYR A 167 -9.89 -9.79 1.80
CA TYR A 167 -10.33 -9.01 0.63
C TYR A 167 -11.56 -8.15 0.90
N ARG A 168 -12.18 -8.29 2.09
CA ARG A 168 -13.31 -7.45 2.50
C ARG A 168 -12.81 -6.18 3.19
N VAL A 169 -12.29 -5.25 2.40
CA VAL A 169 -11.92 -3.91 2.87
C VAL A 169 -13.19 -3.11 3.20
N PRO A 170 -13.35 -2.61 4.45
CA PRO A 170 -14.51 -1.81 4.82
C PRO A 170 -14.55 -0.49 4.03
N PRO A 171 -15.63 -0.20 3.29
CA PRO A 171 -15.77 1.10 2.65
C PRO A 171 -15.94 2.19 3.70
N GLY A 172 -15.54 3.42 3.36
CA GLY A 172 -15.71 4.56 4.24
C GLY A 172 -14.50 5.48 4.31
N TYR A 173 -14.76 6.69 4.77
CA TYR A 173 -13.75 7.74 4.81
C TYR A 173 -12.63 7.52 5.85
N ALA A 174 -12.85 6.65 6.83
CA ALA A 174 -11.85 6.29 7.82
C ALA A 174 -10.83 5.24 7.33
N THR A 175 -11.09 4.61 6.18
CA THR A 175 -10.21 3.58 5.59
C THR A 175 -9.29 4.18 4.54
N LEU A 176 -7.98 3.97 4.70
CA LEU A 176 -6.96 4.26 3.70
C LEU A 176 -6.38 2.96 3.14
N VAL A 177 -6.38 2.81 1.82
CA VAL A 177 -5.71 1.69 1.13
C VAL A 177 -4.43 2.19 0.46
N VAL A 178 -3.32 1.49 0.66
CA VAL A 178 -2.05 1.81 0.00
C VAL A 178 -1.55 0.65 -0.88
N SER A 179 -0.98 0.99 -2.04
CA SER A 179 -0.39 0.02 -2.95
C SER A 179 0.95 0.54 -3.46
N ASP A 180 1.99 -0.28 -3.36
CA ASP A 180 3.34 0.08 -3.79
C ASP A 180 3.59 -0.39 -5.22
N TRP A 181 3.60 0.55 -6.17
CA TRP A 181 3.90 0.29 -7.58
C TRP A 181 5.34 0.64 -7.94
N SER A 182 6.16 1.11 -6.99
CA SER A 182 7.55 1.49 -7.22
C SER A 182 8.42 0.34 -7.72
N ARG A 183 7.96 -0.90 -7.57
CA ARG A 183 8.67 -2.13 -7.99
C ARG A 183 7.99 -2.88 -9.13
N VAL A 184 6.92 -2.33 -9.70
CA VAL A 184 6.16 -3.00 -10.78
C VAL A 184 6.87 -2.90 -12.13
N GLY A 185 7.74 -1.89 -12.31
CA GLY A 185 8.49 -1.69 -13.55
C GLY A 185 7.93 -0.59 -14.45
N PHE A 186 6.87 0.11 -14.03
CA PHE A 186 6.24 1.15 -14.86
C PHE A 186 7.16 2.32 -15.17
N SER A 187 8.10 2.65 -14.29
CA SER A 187 9.06 3.76 -14.48
C SER A 187 10.24 3.36 -15.37
N GLU A 188 10.36 2.09 -15.76
CA GLU A 188 11.47 1.51 -16.52
C GLU A 188 11.06 1.10 -17.94
N VAL A 189 9.83 1.42 -18.36
CA VAL A 189 9.31 1.09 -19.69
C VAL A 189 9.94 2.02 -20.75
N ASP A 190 10.64 1.46 -21.73
CA ASP A 190 11.27 2.17 -22.84
C ASP A 190 10.96 1.52 -24.21
N PHE A 191 10.04 2.12 -24.94
CA PHE A 191 9.66 1.67 -26.29
C PHE A 191 10.62 2.15 -27.41
N GLY A 192 11.79 2.68 -27.07
CA GLY A 192 12.77 3.25 -28.00
C GLY A 192 12.80 4.79 -27.99
N TRP A 193 12.07 5.42 -27.07
CA TRP A 193 12.01 6.88 -26.91
C TRP A 193 12.41 7.35 -25.51
N GLY A 194 12.95 6.44 -24.68
CA GLY A 194 13.32 6.70 -23.29
C GLY A 194 12.24 6.26 -22.30
N GLU A 195 12.62 6.29 -21.02
CA GLU A 195 11.75 5.99 -19.88
C GLU A 195 10.64 7.04 -19.69
N PRO A 196 9.53 6.72 -18.99
CA PRO A 196 8.44 7.65 -18.80
C PRO A 196 8.84 8.79 -17.86
N ILE A 197 8.51 10.03 -18.25
CA ILE A 197 8.67 11.21 -17.39
C ILE A 197 7.65 11.18 -16.23
N HIS A 198 6.45 10.66 -16.50
CA HIS A 198 5.37 10.57 -15.53
C HIS A 198 4.65 9.23 -15.65
N VAL A 199 4.38 8.62 -14.49
CA VAL A 199 3.48 7.47 -14.36
C VAL A 199 2.35 7.92 -13.44
N SER A 200 1.11 7.60 -13.80
CA SER A 200 -0.05 7.86 -12.97
C SER A 200 -1.00 6.68 -13.07
N PRO A 201 -1.59 6.21 -11.96
CA PRO A 201 -2.79 5.40 -12.06
C PRO A 201 -3.87 6.22 -12.77
N PHE A 202 -4.55 5.61 -13.73
CA PHE A 202 -5.81 6.13 -14.25
C PHE A 202 -6.91 5.46 -13.44
N ASN A 203 -7.56 6.22 -12.56
CA ASN A 203 -8.56 5.65 -11.66
C ASN A 203 -9.93 5.61 -12.33
N ASP A 204 -10.53 4.43 -12.28
CA ASP A 204 -11.92 4.09 -12.54
C ASP A 204 -12.75 4.24 -11.25
N ASP A 205 -13.12 5.49 -10.90
CA ASP A 205 -14.23 5.84 -10.00
C ASP A 205 -14.42 5.04 -8.69
N TRP A 206 -13.36 4.53 -8.06
CA TRP A 206 -13.45 3.84 -6.77
C TRP A 206 -13.59 4.81 -5.59
N ASN A 207 -14.63 5.65 -5.62
CA ASN A 207 -14.95 6.69 -4.65
C ASN A 207 -15.50 6.12 -3.31
N MET A 208 -15.13 4.88 -2.96
CA MET A 208 -15.60 4.18 -1.76
C MET A 208 -14.59 4.21 -0.61
N VAL A 209 -13.30 4.25 -0.95
CA VAL A 209 -12.18 4.19 -0.01
C VAL A 209 -11.09 5.14 -0.46
N ALA A 210 -10.44 5.79 0.51
CA ALA A 210 -9.26 6.59 0.22
C ALA A 210 -8.13 5.69 -0.28
N SER A 211 -7.38 6.15 -1.28
CA SER A 211 -6.26 5.41 -1.84
C SER A 211 -4.97 6.23 -1.94
N CYS A 212 -3.83 5.55 -1.86
CA CYS A 212 -2.52 6.13 -2.15
C CYS A 212 -1.65 5.11 -2.89
N ILE A 213 -1.15 5.49 -4.07
CA ILE A 213 -0.28 4.65 -4.89
C ILE A 213 1.15 5.18 -4.82
N TYR A 214 2.11 4.30 -4.54
CA TYR A 214 3.52 4.67 -4.49
C TYR A 214 4.18 4.44 -5.84
N LEU A 215 4.93 5.41 -6.29
CA LEU A 215 5.66 5.41 -7.56
C LEU A 215 7.10 5.87 -7.33
N LYS A 216 7.94 5.66 -8.33
CA LYS A 216 9.25 6.31 -8.35
C LYS A 216 9.06 7.79 -8.73
N PRO A 217 9.70 8.72 -8.02
CA PRO A 217 9.71 10.11 -8.46
C PRO A 217 10.50 10.24 -9.78
N PRO A 218 10.23 11.27 -10.60
CA PRO A 218 10.95 11.50 -11.83
C PRO A 218 12.43 11.78 -11.55
N LYS A 219 13.31 11.21 -12.36
CA LYS A 219 14.75 11.46 -12.27
C LYS A 219 15.03 12.98 -12.42
N PRO A 220 16.00 13.56 -11.67
CA PRO A 220 16.96 12.90 -10.79
C PRO A 220 16.50 12.75 -9.33
N LYS A 221 15.23 13.06 -9.00
CA LYS A 221 14.74 13.00 -7.62
C LYS A 221 14.87 11.57 -7.06
N GLN A 222 15.20 11.48 -5.77
CA GLN A 222 15.24 10.22 -5.03
C GLN A 222 14.19 10.22 -3.94
N GLY A 223 13.70 9.05 -3.56
CA GLY A 223 12.65 8.88 -2.56
C GLY A 223 11.42 8.19 -3.15
N VAL A 224 10.23 8.62 -2.76
CA VAL A 224 8.97 8.01 -3.18
C VAL A 224 7.98 9.09 -3.60
N ARG A 225 7.35 8.92 -4.77
CA ARG A 225 6.20 9.72 -5.19
C ARG A 225 4.92 9.04 -4.74
N LEU A 226 4.04 9.81 -4.11
CA LEU A 226 2.70 9.40 -3.71
C LEU A 226 1.69 10.03 -4.65
N MET A 227 0.87 9.20 -5.29
CA MET A 227 -0.35 9.62 -5.96
C MET A 227 -1.50 9.37 -5.00
N ALA A 228 -1.87 10.40 -4.24
CA ALA A 228 -2.86 10.32 -3.18
C ALA A 228 -4.24 10.77 -3.66
N ARG A 229 -5.25 9.94 -3.42
CA ARG A 229 -6.67 10.27 -3.51
C ARG A 229 -7.33 9.89 -2.20
N CYS A 230 -6.93 10.60 -1.15
CA CYS A 230 -7.21 10.15 0.21
C CYS A 230 -8.00 11.13 1.07
N VAL A 231 -8.24 12.35 0.61
CA VAL A 231 -9.00 13.37 1.35
C VAL A 231 -10.01 14.04 0.42
N VAL A 232 -11.14 14.47 0.99
CA VAL A 232 -12.08 15.36 0.32
C VAL A 232 -11.57 16.81 0.38
N ARG A 233 -12.16 17.68 -0.44
CA ARG A 233 -11.72 19.07 -0.63
C ARG A 233 -11.54 19.86 0.66
N GLU A 234 -12.42 19.64 1.63
CA GLU A 234 -12.43 20.30 2.93
C GLU A 234 -11.14 20.05 3.72
N HIS A 235 -10.50 18.90 3.52
CA HIS A 235 -9.30 18.48 4.26
C HIS A 235 -8.02 18.57 3.44
N LEU A 236 -8.10 18.95 2.16
CA LEU A 236 -6.97 18.93 1.23
C LEU A 236 -5.84 19.86 1.68
N ALA A 237 -6.14 21.11 2.03
CA ALA A 237 -5.12 22.07 2.44
C ALA A 237 -4.36 21.61 3.70
N ALA A 238 -5.09 21.17 4.73
CA ALA A 238 -4.47 20.65 5.96
C ALA A 238 -3.62 19.40 5.69
N PHE A 239 -4.08 18.53 4.79
CA PHE A 239 -3.35 17.34 4.39
C PHE A 239 -2.06 17.69 3.65
N ASP A 240 -2.12 18.58 2.65
CA ASP A 240 -0.95 19.00 1.88
C ASP A 240 0.08 19.68 2.77
N ASP A 241 -0.32 20.57 3.69
CA ASP A 241 0.58 21.20 4.66
C ASP A 241 1.29 20.17 5.55
N LEU A 242 0.55 19.18 6.06
CA LEU A 242 1.11 18.08 6.87
C LEU A 242 2.11 17.22 6.10
N MET A 243 1.83 16.98 4.81
CA MET A 243 2.71 16.18 3.95
C MET A 243 3.95 16.97 3.51
N MET A 244 3.83 18.29 3.28
CA MET A 244 4.97 19.15 2.95
C MET A 244 5.97 19.26 4.11
N MET A 245 5.52 19.22 5.37
CA MET A 245 6.42 19.17 6.53
C MET A 245 7.24 17.87 6.61
N LEU A 246 6.84 16.83 5.88
CA LEU A 246 7.49 15.51 5.84
C LEU A 246 8.26 15.28 4.53
N ALA A 247 8.14 16.18 3.54
CA ALA A 247 8.68 16.02 2.20
C ALA A 247 10.18 16.30 2.14
#